data_AF-A0A1Q8SYW6-F1
#
_entry.id   AF-A0A1Q8SYW6-F1
#
_cell.length_a   1.000
_cell.length_b   1.000
_cell.length_c   1.000
_cell.angle_alpha   90.00
_cell.angle_beta   90.00
_cell.angle_gamma   90.00
#
_symmetry.space_group_name_H-M   'P 1'
#
loop_
_entity.id
_entity.type
_entity.pdbx_description
1 polymer ?
#
loop_
_entity_poly.entity_id
_entity_poly.type
_entity_poly.pdbx_seq_one_letter_code
_entity_poly.pdbx_strand_id
1 'polypeptide(L)'
;MRDQAAGLRAWAERPDSLVLGVIGDPGEDALGRALAQLPRVEGRRWQALRNDQVRQTSVTAWMLWVDTAGFDVAEVGEVGLDVADLYRCVKRALTPITAPAASATSLPLLLWLDDDDKEGAPALDPATMRLLANLGTTLKRFLNVELLRDPADWQRRLIASGRVSAASG
;
A
#
# COMPACT_ATOMS: atom_id res chain seq x y z
N MET A 1 28.64 19.65 -6.17
CA MET A 1 27.17 19.83 -6.20
C MET A 1 26.64 19.15 -7.47
N ARG A 2 26.45 17.82 -7.42
CA ARG A 2 25.85 16.94 -8.44
C ARG A 2 25.90 15.51 -7.87
N ASP A 3 24.97 14.67 -8.33
CA ASP A 3 24.86 13.21 -8.09
C ASP A 3 23.91 12.63 -7.02
N GLN A 4 23.01 13.40 -6.39
CA GLN A 4 21.85 12.77 -5.72
C GLN A 4 20.74 12.33 -6.69
N ALA A 5 20.70 12.91 -7.91
CA ALA A 5 19.69 12.57 -8.91
C ALA A 5 20.03 11.31 -9.75
N ALA A 6 21.29 10.88 -9.77
CA ALA A 6 21.72 9.72 -10.56
C ALA A 6 21.35 8.39 -9.88
N GLY A 7 21.49 8.32 -8.56
CA GLY A 7 21.04 7.14 -7.78
C GLY A 7 19.52 6.92 -7.86
N LEU A 8 18.74 8.01 -7.87
CA LEU A 8 17.27 7.95 -7.99
C LEU A 8 16.82 7.48 -9.39
N ARG A 9 17.53 7.86 -10.47
CA ARG A 9 17.24 7.36 -11.83
C ARG A 9 17.65 5.89 -12.00
N ALA A 10 18.82 5.50 -11.47
CA ALA A 10 19.30 4.12 -11.59
C ALA A 10 18.42 3.09 -10.84
N TRP A 11 17.69 3.51 -9.80
CA TRP A 11 16.72 2.66 -9.11
C TRP A 11 15.36 2.60 -9.79
N ALA A 12 14.91 3.70 -10.41
CA ALA A 12 13.67 3.74 -11.18
C ALA A 12 13.74 2.98 -12.53
N GLU A 13 14.95 2.72 -13.02
CA GLU A 13 15.22 2.03 -14.29
C GLU A 13 15.54 0.53 -14.12
N ARG A 14 14.89 -0.17 -13.17
CA ARG A 14 14.85 -1.64 -13.23
C ARG A 14 13.67 -2.07 -14.13
N PRO A 15 13.92 -2.52 -15.37
CA PRO A 15 12.85 -2.90 -16.31
C PRO A 15 11.98 -4.06 -15.79
N ASP A 16 12.46 -4.80 -14.79
CA ASP A 16 11.79 -5.96 -14.19
C ASP A 16 11.07 -5.67 -12.87
N SER A 17 10.78 -4.40 -12.55
CA SER A 17 10.02 -4.04 -11.33
C SER A 17 8.67 -3.39 -11.60
N LEU A 18 7.69 -3.75 -10.77
CA LEU A 18 6.38 -3.11 -10.70
C LEU A 18 6.37 -2.05 -9.59
N VAL A 19 5.79 -0.90 -9.87
CA VAL A 19 5.83 0.25 -8.97
C VAL A 19 4.65 0.20 -8.00
N LEU A 20 4.94 0.16 -6.70
CA LEU A 20 3.98 0.17 -5.60
C LEU A 20 4.03 1.50 -4.86
N GLY A 21 2.96 2.28 -4.87
CA GLY A 21 2.87 3.49 -4.07
C GLY A 21 2.54 3.16 -2.61
N VAL A 22 3.29 3.70 -1.65
CA VAL A 22 3.09 3.44 -0.23
C VAL A 22 2.46 4.66 0.46
N ILE A 23 1.34 4.42 1.15
CA ILE A 23 0.63 5.39 1.98
C ILE A 23 0.88 5.02 3.44
N GLY A 24 1.45 5.94 4.21
CA GLY A 24 1.91 5.70 5.57
C GLY A 24 3.43 5.84 5.66
N ASP A 25 4.00 5.49 6.81
CA ASP A 25 5.44 5.60 7.07
C ASP A 25 6.00 4.31 7.69
N PRO A 26 6.16 3.23 6.90
CA PRO A 26 6.85 2.04 7.38
C PRO A 26 8.33 2.33 7.64
N GLY A 27 8.87 1.70 8.67
CA GLY A 27 10.33 1.53 8.79
C GLY A 27 10.88 0.73 7.61
N GLU A 28 12.13 1.00 7.20
CA GLU A 28 12.75 0.36 6.03
C GLU A 28 12.75 -1.18 6.11
N ASP A 29 13.03 -1.73 7.30
CA ASP A 29 13.03 -3.19 7.50
C ASP A 29 11.63 -3.80 7.36
N ALA A 30 10.62 -3.11 7.90
CA ALA A 30 9.22 -3.55 7.85
C ALA A 30 8.68 -3.48 6.42
N LEU A 31 9.03 -2.42 5.68
CA LEU A 31 8.74 -2.30 4.26
C LEU A 31 9.42 -3.40 3.44
N GLY A 32 10.69 -3.70 3.73
CA GLY A 32 11.43 -4.77 3.08
C GLY A 32 10.79 -6.14 3.26
N ARG A 33 10.36 -6.47 4.48
CA ARG A 33 9.62 -7.71 4.79
C ARG A 33 8.27 -7.76 4.07
N ALA A 34 7.49 -6.68 4.16
CA ALA A 34 6.21 -6.56 3.49
C ALA A 34 6.32 -6.78 1.98
N LEU A 35 7.31 -6.17 1.32
CA LEU A 35 7.58 -6.37 -0.11
C LEU A 35 8.01 -7.80 -0.44
N ALA A 36 8.71 -8.49 0.47
CA ALA A 36 9.12 -9.89 0.28
C ALA A 36 7.95 -10.87 0.37
N GLN A 37 6.91 -10.54 1.14
CA GLN A 37 5.67 -11.31 1.24
C GLN A 37 4.76 -11.12 0.02
N LEU A 38 4.94 -10.02 -0.74
CA LEU A 38 4.14 -9.79 -1.93
C LEU A 38 4.45 -10.80 -3.03
N PRO A 39 3.42 -11.39 -3.66
CA PRO A 39 3.63 -12.29 -4.76
C PRO A 39 4.21 -11.55 -5.98
N ARG A 40 5.14 -12.22 -6.66
CA ARG A 40 5.69 -11.72 -7.93
C ARG A 40 4.64 -11.81 -9.03
N VAL A 41 4.66 -10.86 -9.96
CA VAL A 41 3.79 -10.89 -11.14
C VAL A 41 4.68 -11.00 -12.37
N GLU A 42 4.52 -12.08 -13.14
CA GLU A 42 5.34 -12.36 -14.33
C GLU A 42 6.86 -12.32 -14.05
N GLY A 43 7.28 -12.84 -12.88
CA GLY A 43 8.69 -12.81 -12.46
C GLY A 43 9.20 -11.45 -11.97
N ARG A 44 8.40 -10.38 -12.12
CA ARG A 44 8.73 -9.02 -11.67
C ARG A 44 8.50 -8.85 -10.18
N ARG A 45 9.36 -8.07 -9.52
CA ARG A 45 9.27 -7.74 -8.09
C ARG A 45 8.60 -6.38 -7.89
N TRP A 46 7.99 -6.20 -6.73
CA TRP A 46 7.45 -4.90 -6.32
C TRP A 46 8.57 -3.99 -5.83
N GLN A 47 8.51 -2.74 -6.27
CA GLN A 47 9.36 -1.66 -5.81
C GLN A 47 8.46 -0.60 -5.17
N ALA A 48 8.66 -0.37 -3.87
CA ALA A 48 7.93 0.66 -3.15
C ALA A 48 8.45 2.06 -3.49
N LEU A 49 7.53 2.99 -3.73
CA LEU A 49 7.77 4.42 -3.80
C LEU A 49 7.01 5.12 -2.69
N ARG A 50 7.70 6.03 -1.99
CA ARG A 50 7.11 6.89 -0.96
C ARG A 50 6.45 8.12 -1.61
N ASN A 51 5.60 8.82 -0.85
CA ASN A 51 4.73 9.91 -1.33
C ASN A 51 5.44 11.02 -2.14
N ASP A 52 6.72 11.28 -1.86
CA ASP A 52 7.55 12.24 -2.57
C ASP A 52 7.97 11.74 -3.97
N GLN A 53 8.22 10.44 -4.10
CA GLN A 53 8.67 9.78 -5.33
C GLN A 53 7.49 9.44 -6.27
N VAL A 54 6.32 9.16 -5.71
CA VAL A 54 5.12 8.80 -6.48
C VAL A 54 4.66 9.91 -7.42
N ARG A 55 4.89 11.18 -7.08
CA ARG A 55 4.46 12.31 -7.92
C ARG A 55 5.12 12.37 -9.30
N GLN A 56 6.20 11.63 -9.50
CA GLN A 56 7.01 11.66 -10.72
C GLN A 56 6.96 10.34 -11.51
N THR A 57 6.27 9.32 -10.98
CA THR A 57 6.31 7.95 -11.52
C THR A 57 4.90 7.35 -11.59
N SER A 58 4.58 6.69 -12.69
CA SER A 58 3.33 5.94 -12.81
C SER A 58 3.31 4.75 -11.85
N VAL A 59 2.40 4.77 -10.90
CA VAL A 59 2.22 3.70 -9.90
C VAL A 59 1.30 2.62 -10.45
N THR A 60 1.73 1.37 -10.36
CA THR A 60 0.95 0.19 -10.77
C THR A 60 -0.16 -0.12 -9.76
N ALA A 61 0.17 -0.07 -8.47
CA ALA A 61 -0.76 -0.38 -7.38
C ALA A 61 -0.41 0.37 -6.10
N TRP A 62 -1.32 0.38 -5.12
CA TRP A 62 -1.14 1.11 -3.87
C TRP A 62 -1.17 0.17 -2.67
N MET A 63 -0.37 0.53 -1.66
CA MET A 63 -0.33 -0.12 -0.35
C MET A 63 -0.61 0.90 0.75
N LEU A 64 -1.43 0.54 1.72
CA LEU A 64 -1.62 1.25 2.97
C LEU A 64 -0.81 0.54 4.04
N TRP A 65 0.23 1.19 4.51
CA TRP A 65 0.91 0.76 5.72
C TRP A 65 0.11 1.20 6.93
N VAL A 66 -0.10 0.29 7.87
CA VAL A 66 -0.65 0.67 9.16
C VAL A 66 0.26 0.19 10.26
N ASP A 67 0.65 1.18 11.07
CA ASP A 67 1.46 0.96 12.24
C ASP A 67 0.60 0.33 13.34
N THR A 68 0.86 -0.94 13.57
CA THR A 68 0.24 -1.75 14.63
C THR A 68 1.22 -1.97 15.78
N ALA A 69 2.47 -1.49 15.67
CA ALA A 69 3.49 -1.67 16.69
C ALA A 69 3.25 -0.81 17.94
N GLY A 70 2.36 0.19 17.86
CA GLY A 70 1.95 1.04 18.98
C GLY A 70 0.92 0.42 19.95
N PHE A 71 0.41 -0.78 19.68
CA PHE A 71 -0.58 -1.44 20.54
C PHE A 71 0.01 -2.16 21.76
N ASP A 72 1.34 -2.32 21.79
CA ASP A 72 2.05 -3.03 22.84
C ASP A 72 2.74 -2.03 23.78
N VAL A 73 1.93 -1.32 24.57
CA VAL A 73 2.43 -0.65 25.78
C VAL A 73 1.44 -0.87 26.91
N ALA A 74 1.84 -1.74 27.84
CA ALA A 74 1.23 -1.93 29.14
C ALA A 74 1.33 -0.70 30.07
N GLU A 75 1.59 0.50 29.53
CA GLU A 75 1.56 1.77 30.26
C GLU A 75 0.46 2.68 29.74
N VAL A 76 -0.49 2.95 30.63
CA VAL A 76 -1.53 3.98 30.66
C VAL A 76 -1.43 5.03 29.52
N GLY A 77 -2.30 4.89 28.53
CA GLY A 77 -2.67 5.98 27.61
C GLY A 77 -2.90 5.50 26.18
N GLU A 78 -4.07 4.91 25.92
CA GLU A 78 -4.70 4.63 24.61
C GLU A 78 -3.97 5.27 23.38
N VAL A 79 -2.95 4.59 22.85
CA VAL A 79 -2.49 4.84 21.47
C VAL A 79 -3.29 3.89 20.58
N GLY A 80 -4.57 4.21 20.44
CA GLY A 80 -5.47 3.52 19.52
C GLY A 80 -5.19 3.92 18.07
N LEU A 81 -5.59 3.08 17.13
CA LEU A 81 -5.52 3.38 15.71
C LEU A 81 -6.34 4.64 15.37
N ASP A 82 -5.70 5.71 14.89
CA ASP A 82 -6.42 6.86 14.35
C ASP A 82 -6.91 6.59 12.91
N VAL A 83 -8.12 6.02 12.81
CA VAL A 83 -8.79 5.75 11.53
C VAL A 83 -9.05 7.02 10.73
N ALA A 84 -9.29 8.16 11.39
CA ALA A 84 -9.54 9.42 10.71
C ALA A 84 -8.27 9.96 10.05
N ASP A 85 -7.12 9.77 10.68
CA ASP A 85 -5.84 10.10 10.07
C ASP A 85 -5.49 9.16 8.91
N LEU A 86 -5.72 7.85 9.05
CA LEU A 86 -5.56 6.90 7.93
C LEU A 86 -6.41 7.31 6.72
N TYR A 87 -7.69 7.62 6.94
CA TYR A 87 -8.57 8.11 5.89
C TYR A 87 -8.03 9.39 5.24
N ARG A 88 -7.54 10.35 6.04
CA ARG A 88 -6.97 11.61 5.55
C ARG A 88 -5.71 11.37 4.72
N CYS A 89 -4.85 10.46 5.16
CA CYS A 89 -3.65 10.04 4.44
C CYS A 89 -4.00 9.42 3.09
N VAL A 90 -4.95 8.46 3.05
CA VAL A 90 -5.41 7.84 1.80
C VAL A 90 -6.02 8.87 0.86
N LYS A 91 -6.91 9.74 1.37
CA LYS A 91 -7.50 10.81 0.59
C LYS A 91 -6.43 11.72 -0.02
N ARG A 92 -5.46 12.16 0.77
CA ARG A 92 -4.39 13.06 0.32
C ARG A 92 -3.50 12.42 -0.75
N ALA A 93 -3.20 11.12 -0.62
CA ALA A 93 -2.37 10.40 -1.57
C ALA A 93 -3.08 10.13 -2.90
N LEU A 94 -4.37 9.78 -2.87
CA LEU A 94 -5.11 9.35 -4.06
C LEU A 94 -5.84 10.47 -4.80
N THR A 95 -6.24 11.56 -4.13
CA THR A 95 -6.95 12.69 -4.75
C THR A 95 -6.20 13.32 -5.94
N PRO A 96 -4.87 13.51 -5.91
CA PRO A 96 -4.13 14.07 -7.05
C PRO A 96 -4.14 13.17 -8.29
N ILE A 97 -4.40 11.87 -8.11
CA ILE A 97 -4.29 10.83 -9.14
C ILE A 97 -5.65 10.56 -9.80
N THR A 98 -6.74 10.82 -9.08
CA THR A 98 -8.12 10.69 -9.56
C THR A 98 -8.58 11.88 -10.40
N ALA A 99 -7.69 12.82 -10.77
CA ALA A 99 -7.99 13.79 -11.81
C ALA A 99 -8.33 13.04 -13.11
N PRO A 100 -9.36 13.45 -13.88
CA PRO A 100 -10.04 12.57 -14.82
C PRO A 100 -9.17 12.28 -16.04
N ALA A 101 -8.34 11.23 -15.97
CA ALA A 101 -7.91 10.51 -17.15
C ALA A 101 -9.10 9.66 -17.61
N ALA A 102 -9.69 10.04 -18.74
CA ALA A 102 -10.99 9.60 -19.27
C ALA A 102 -11.09 8.09 -19.63
N SER A 103 -10.30 7.19 -19.04
CA SER A 103 -10.29 5.76 -19.41
C SER A 103 -9.84 4.77 -18.32
N ALA A 104 -9.91 5.11 -17.02
CA ALA A 104 -9.60 4.13 -15.96
C ALA A 104 -10.88 3.61 -15.28
N THR A 105 -11.49 2.58 -15.85
CA THR A 105 -12.67 1.86 -15.32
C THR A 105 -12.40 1.01 -14.08
N SER A 106 -11.18 1.05 -13.53
CA SER A 106 -10.73 0.17 -12.46
C SER A 106 -10.47 0.93 -11.17
N LEU A 107 -11.20 0.58 -10.10
CA LEU A 107 -11.06 1.14 -8.75
C LEU A 107 -9.60 1.10 -8.26
N PRO A 108 -9.07 2.12 -7.58
CA PRO A 108 -7.79 2.01 -6.90
C PRO A 108 -7.85 0.90 -5.86
N LEU A 109 -7.01 -0.12 -6.03
CA LEU A 109 -6.87 -1.23 -5.10
C LEU A 109 -5.75 -0.90 -4.11
N LEU A 110 -6.10 -0.88 -2.85
CA LEU A 110 -5.21 -0.59 -1.73
C LEU A 110 -5.01 -1.88 -0.93
N LEU A 111 -3.78 -2.38 -0.90
CA LEU A 111 -3.42 -3.50 -0.02
C LEU A 111 -3.03 -2.92 1.34
N TRP A 112 -3.75 -3.32 2.39
CA TRP A 112 -3.30 -3.15 3.76
C TRP A 112 -2.25 -4.22 4.07
N LEU A 113 -1.17 -3.86 4.74
CA LEU A 113 -0.25 -4.79 5.40
C LEU A 113 0.07 -4.28 6.81
N ASP A 114 0.19 -5.22 7.75
CA ASP A 114 0.66 -5.03 9.11
C ASP A 114 2.00 -5.73 9.35
N ASP A 115 2.71 -5.32 10.39
CA ASP A 115 4.00 -5.90 10.81
C ASP A 115 3.79 -7.23 11.57
N ASP A 116 3.05 -8.17 10.97
CA ASP A 116 2.66 -9.47 11.56
C ASP A 116 3.84 -10.49 11.59
N ASP A 117 5.08 -10.04 11.34
CA ASP A 117 6.28 -10.89 11.26
C ASP A 117 7.26 -10.68 12.43
N LYS A 118 6.77 -10.20 13.58
CA LYS A 118 7.41 -10.61 14.83
C LYS A 118 6.89 -12.01 15.11
N GLU A 119 7.74 -13.03 15.02
CA GLU A 119 7.40 -14.37 15.53
C GLU A 119 6.72 -14.25 16.91
N GLY A 120 5.42 -14.54 16.98
CA GLY A 120 4.63 -14.42 18.20
C GLY A 120 3.87 -13.11 18.41
N ALA A 121 3.79 -12.20 17.43
CA ALA A 121 2.86 -11.08 17.50
C ALA A 121 1.41 -11.60 17.55
N PRO A 122 0.59 -11.11 18.49
CA PRO A 122 -0.81 -11.50 18.52
C PRO A 122 -1.51 -10.97 17.26
N ALA A 123 -2.32 -11.82 16.63
CA ALA A 123 -3.22 -11.39 15.57
C ALA A 123 -3.99 -10.14 16.02
N LEU A 124 -4.18 -9.18 15.10
CA LEU A 124 -4.90 -7.94 15.36
C LEU A 124 -6.17 -8.18 16.17
N ASP A 125 -6.37 -7.36 17.19
CA ASP A 125 -7.54 -7.49 18.04
C ASP A 125 -8.84 -7.29 17.22
N PRO A 126 -9.97 -7.90 17.64
CA PRO A 126 -11.23 -7.80 16.91
C PRO A 126 -11.77 -6.37 16.73
N ALA A 127 -11.44 -5.44 17.64
CA ALA A 127 -11.88 -4.06 17.55
C ALA A 127 -11.12 -3.31 16.45
N THR A 128 -9.80 -3.45 16.39
CA THR A 128 -8.94 -2.92 15.32
C THR A 128 -9.36 -3.49 13.96
N MET A 129 -9.61 -4.80 13.88
CA MET A 129 -10.14 -5.43 12.66
C MET A 129 -11.47 -4.82 12.20
N ARG A 130 -12.38 -4.51 13.13
CA ARG A 130 -13.66 -3.86 12.83
C ARG A 130 -13.49 -2.42 12.36
N LEU A 131 -12.57 -1.68 12.96
CA LEU A 131 -12.23 -0.32 12.55
C LEU A 131 -11.72 -0.28 11.11
N LEU A 132 -10.90 -1.26 10.71
CA LEU A 132 -10.37 -1.36 9.35
C LEU A 132 -11.41 -1.79 8.32
N ALA A 133 -12.33 -2.68 8.70
CA ALA A 133 -13.47 -3.01 7.85
C ALA A 133 -14.37 -1.78 7.61
N ASN A 134 -14.59 -0.97 8.64
CA ASN A 134 -15.33 0.30 8.53
C ASN A 134 -14.58 1.31 7.65
N LEU A 135 -13.25 1.40 7.79
CA LEU A 135 -12.41 2.22 6.92
C LEU A 135 -12.53 1.77 5.48
N GLY A 136 -12.40 0.48 5.18
CA GLY A 136 -12.58 -0.06 3.83
C GLY A 136 -13.94 0.29 3.22
N THR A 137 -15.01 0.19 4.00
CA THR A 137 -16.36 0.60 3.58
C THR A 137 -16.44 2.10 3.28
N THR A 138 -15.79 2.92 4.12
CA THR A 138 -15.75 4.38 3.99
C THR A 138 -14.96 4.80 2.74
N LEU A 139 -13.78 4.21 2.53
CA LEU A 139 -12.94 4.44 1.35
C LEU A 139 -13.67 4.08 0.06
N LYS A 140 -14.37 2.94 0.05
CA LYS A 140 -15.16 2.52 -1.10
C LYS A 140 -16.30 3.49 -1.41
N ARG A 141 -17.03 3.94 -0.38
CA ARG A 141 -18.18 4.83 -0.55
C ARG A 141 -17.81 6.25 -0.99
N PHE A 142 -16.76 6.82 -0.41
CA PHE A 142 -16.45 8.25 -0.57
C PHE A 142 -15.31 8.53 -1.54
N LEU A 143 -14.36 7.60 -1.69
CA LEU A 143 -13.20 7.76 -2.57
C LEU A 143 -13.20 6.78 -3.74
N ASN A 144 -14.17 5.84 -3.79
CA ASN A 144 -14.23 4.78 -4.78
C ASN A 144 -12.97 3.91 -4.78
N VAL A 145 -12.41 3.64 -3.60
CA VAL A 145 -11.17 2.87 -3.37
C VAL A 145 -11.51 1.58 -2.63
N GLU A 146 -10.98 0.43 -3.08
CA GLU A 146 -11.14 -0.83 -2.34
C GLU A 146 -9.91 -1.10 -1.46
N LEU A 147 -10.15 -1.43 -0.18
CA LEU A 147 -9.13 -1.85 0.76
C LEU A 147 -9.17 -3.38 0.91
N LEU A 148 -8.05 -4.05 0.65
CA LEU A 148 -7.90 -5.50 0.71
C LEU A 148 -6.81 -5.86 1.72
N ARG A 149 -6.98 -7.00 2.40
CA ARG A 149 -5.99 -7.55 3.34
C ARG A 149 -5.17 -8.69 2.73
N ASP A 150 -5.81 -9.54 1.92
CA ASP A 150 -5.15 -10.70 1.32
C ASP A 150 -4.29 -10.27 0.10
N PRO A 151 -2.95 -10.44 0.15
CA PRO A 151 -2.07 -10.13 -0.97
C PRO A 151 -2.42 -10.92 -2.23
N ALA A 152 -2.90 -12.16 -2.09
CA ALA A 152 -3.26 -13.01 -3.23
C ALA A 152 -4.55 -12.53 -3.91
N ASP A 153 -5.59 -12.17 -3.14
CA ASP A 153 -6.82 -11.57 -3.70
C ASP A 153 -6.54 -10.21 -4.35
N TRP A 154 -5.71 -9.39 -3.71
CA TRP A 154 -5.27 -8.11 -4.27
C TRP A 154 -4.56 -8.27 -5.61
N GLN A 155 -3.62 -9.20 -5.73
CA GLN A 155 -2.95 -9.48 -7.00
C GLN A 155 -3.93 -10.00 -8.07
N ARG A 156 -4.82 -10.93 -7.72
CA ARG A 156 -5.84 -11.46 -8.64
C ARG A 156 -6.71 -10.33 -9.22
N ARG A 157 -7.11 -9.36 -8.39
CA ARG A 157 -7.90 -8.21 -8.84
C ARG A 157 -7.08 -7.21 -9.65
N LEU A 158 -5.80 -6.99 -9.33
CA LEU A 158 -4.91 -6.16 -10.14
C LEU A 158 -4.79 -6.69 -11.56
N ILE A 159 -4.62 -8.01 -11.70
CA ILE A 159 -4.58 -8.70 -13.00
C ILE A 159 -5.93 -8.54 -13.73
N ALA A 160 -7.04 -8.86 -13.06
CA ALA A 160 -8.38 -8.76 -13.66
C ALA A 160 -8.73 -7.33 -14.10
N SER A 161 -8.18 -6.33 -13.41
CA SER A 161 -8.38 -4.91 -13.74
C SER A 161 -7.53 -4.41 -14.91
N GLY A 162 -6.66 -5.25 -15.49
CA GLY A 162 -5.75 -4.91 -16.58
C GLY A 162 -4.59 -3.99 -16.17
N ARG A 163 -4.42 -3.70 -14.87
CA ARG A 163 -3.33 -2.87 -14.33
C ARG A 163 -1.99 -3.59 -14.39
N VAL A 164 -2.03 -4.92 -14.38
CA VAL A 164 -0.89 -5.79 -14.63
C VAL A 164 -1.36 -6.86 -15.61
N SER A 165 -0.57 -7.19 -16.63
CA SER A 165 -0.86 -8.37 -17.43
C SER A 165 -0.70 -9.62 -16.58
N ALA A 166 -1.64 -10.56 -16.72
CA ALA A 166 -1.32 -11.95 -16.46
C ALA A 166 -0.57 -12.44 -17.69
N ALA A 167 0.59 -13.06 -17.49
CA ALA A 167 1.22 -13.82 -18.55
C ALA A 167 0.19 -14.87 -18.98
N SER A 168 -0.23 -14.81 -20.24
CA SER A 168 -0.94 -15.89 -20.91
C SER A 168 0.01 -17.09 -20.95
N GLY A 169 -0.03 -17.92 -19.90
CA GLY A 169 0.62 -19.22 -19.85
C GLY A 169 -0.30 -20.29 -20.41
#